data_AF-A0A1I0YIF2-F1
#
_entry.id   AF-A0A1I0YIF2-F1
#
_cell.length_a   1.000
_cell.length_b   1.000
_cell.length_c   1.000
_cell.angle_alpha   90.00
_cell.angle_beta   90.00
_cell.angle_gamma   90.00
#
_symmetry.space_group_name_H-M   'P 1'
#
loop_
_entity.id
_entity.type
_entity.pdbx_description
1 polymer ?
#
loop_
_entity_poly.entity_id
_entity_poly.type
_entity_poly.pdbx_seq_one_letter_code
_entity_poly.pdbx_strand_id
1 'polypeptide(L)'
;MEKKRILENINICREALDYIQSVYDGDNDTTQADLLLKDVQMLLYKTISVLQDDDENELLIPNAVICARNTNDSIDRMFRAKDAKKYILHYEILESFSRLSYLLDYQYNILDDKNKLQAYRERLIERLKEHHNIEPNEHKYKYKVSIVVRAYNKLEYTKRAVESIYKYTNFEKNNVELITINNGSTDRTEEYFATLPNKKKINFKHNMLGMSFRPPIPEGQYCVEFSNDAVATPNWLDQLLICIESSSDIAVVVPTCNEDAISNHQGIRIPYSNSFTDMDKMLQFAQNYNRTNPRLWEEVSRIMPFVAIWRSDVWSLGIEDPIYTEMQFIDDDYSTLLRRTGWKMILARDTFLHHFGSITFKHDGINSYNKSIEKMRWIYFSKWGIDAWRARGNFEEVYPIKLENVRKIRILWVEPKDGGGYLQVKNQCMKHGVNEVYACAMLTDMKYMDDARHIFDDVVYAQDIHHTLDKIKEKYDYIGMGTYLHEVTNDSTIDLLMKLRGLLNPLGRMVIPLKNSFNLEFFIKYMKNNGEYLWGEVDRTIKVFNLKKFLNAINKAGFGSVIEARRVLTNYWDDDLEIICRLKTGNCSIEENKLEMQTIMMWLMIPGR
;
A
#
# COMPACT_ATOMS: atom_id res chain seq x y z
N MET A 1 -10.20 31.72 17.34
CA MET A 1 -9.28 32.44 18.24
C MET A 1 -8.35 31.45 18.96
N GLU A 2 -8.89 30.32 19.40
CA GLU A 2 -8.18 29.21 20.04
C GLU A 2 -7.13 28.54 19.14
N LYS A 3 -7.48 28.12 17.92
CA LYS A 3 -6.55 27.56 16.91
C LYS A 3 -5.29 28.40 16.69
N LYS A 4 -5.45 29.72 16.53
CA LYS A 4 -4.33 30.66 16.32
C LYS A 4 -3.38 30.67 17.52
N ARG A 5 -3.93 30.67 18.74
CA ARG A 5 -3.15 30.63 19.98
C ARG A 5 -2.41 29.31 20.15
N ILE A 6 -3.01 28.19 19.76
CA ILE A 6 -2.36 26.88 19.75
C ILE A 6 -1.14 26.91 18.81
N LEU A 7 -1.32 27.36 17.58
CA LEU A 7 -0.22 27.47 16.61
C LEU A 7 0.88 28.45 17.06
N GLU A 8 0.52 29.58 17.70
CA GLU A 8 1.48 30.51 18.30
C GLU A 8 2.30 29.84 19.41
N ASN A 9 1.65 29.10 20.33
CA ASN A 9 2.35 28.36 21.38
C ASN A 9 3.32 27.32 20.79
N ILE A 10 2.90 26.59 19.75
CA ILE A 10 3.73 25.59 19.08
C ILE A 10 4.93 26.25 18.39
N ASN A 11 4.77 27.41 17.76
CA ASN A 11 5.89 28.14 17.17
C ASN A 11 6.89 28.62 18.25
N ILE A 12 6.40 29.12 19.40
CA ILE A 12 7.26 29.47 20.53
C ILE A 12 8.05 28.25 21.02
N CYS A 13 7.39 27.10 21.18
CA CYS A 13 8.08 25.87 21.56
C CYS A 13 9.13 25.45 20.52
N ARG A 14 8.86 25.63 19.22
CA ARG A 14 9.81 25.31 18.15
C ARG A 14 11.07 26.16 18.24
N GLU A 15 10.92 27.49 18.31
CA GLU A 15 12.05 28.41 18.44
C GLU A 15 12.88 28.11 19.70
N ALA A 16 12.22 27.79 20.81
CA ALA A 16 12.87 27.38 22.05
C ALA A 16 13.66 26.07 21.88
N LEU A 17 13.08 25.05 21.23
CA LEU A 17 13.73 23.76 20.98
C LEU A 17 14.90 23.88 19.99
N ASP A 18 14.81 24.74 18.97
CA ASP A 18 15.90 25.03 18.05
C ASP A 18 17.10 25.65 18.81
N TYR A 19 16.83 26.60 19.71
CA TYR A 19 17.86 27.16 20.59
C TYR A 19 18.46 26.09 21.52
N ILE A 20 17.62 25.29 22.19
CA ILE A 20 18.05 24.22 23.09
C ILE A 20 18.94 23.21 22.35
N GLN A 21 18.54 22.81 21.14
CA GLN A 21 19.34 21.92 20.29
C GLN A 21 20.73 22.52 20.02
N SER A 22 20.80 23.80 19.63
CA SER A 22 22.08 24.47 19.37
C SER A 22 23.02 24.51 20.59
N VAL A 23 22.46 24.68 21.80
CA VAL A 23 23.24 24.69 23.05
C VAL A 23 23.79 23.31 23.37
N TYR A 24 22.96 22.26 23.25
CA TYR A 24 23.34 20.86 23.46
C TYR A 24 24.30 20.34 22.38
N ASP A 25 24.28 20.93 21.19
CA ASP A 25 25.20 20.57 20.10
C ASP A 25 26.57 21.23 20.24
N GLY A 26 26.64 22.44 20.80
CA GLY A 26 27.86 23.22 20.97
C GLY A 26 28.67 22.96 22.24
N ASP A 27 28.33 21.94 23.05
CA ASP A 27 28.94 21.64 24.36
C ASP A 27 29.01 22.87 25.31
N ASN A 28 28.00 23.73 25.23
CA ASN A 28 27.88 24.94 26.05
C ASN A 28 27.26 24.67 27.43
N ASP A 29 27.29 25.65 28.34
CA ASP A 29 26.53 25.60 29.59
C ASP A 29 25.03 25.42 29.30
N THR A 30 24.49 24.27 29.70
CA THR A 30 23.10 23.88 29.42
C THR A 30 22.11 24.46 30.43
N THR A 31 22.54 25.22 31.45
CA THR A 31 21.66 25.69 32.54
C THR A 31 20.46 26.48 32.02
N GLN A 32 20.67 27.40 31.09
CA GLN A 32 19.58 28.19 30.50
C GLN A 32 18.70 27.34 29.57
N ALA A 33 19.30 26.42 28.81
CA ALA A 33 18.55 25.50 27.95
C ALA A 33 17.66 24.55 28.77
N ASP A 34 18.14 24.08 29.92
CA ASP A 34 17.39 23.22 30.85
C ASP A 34 16.19 23.97 31.48
N LEU A 35 16.34 25.27 31.78
CA LEU A 35 15.21 26.10 32.23
C LEU A 35 14.19 26.30 31.12
N LEU A 36 14.65 26.65 29.91
CA LEU A 36 13.76 26.85 28.77
C LEU A 36 13.02 25.56 28.38
N LEU A 37 13.67 24.41 28.52
CA LEU A 37 13.04 23.11 28.27
C LEU A 37 11.88 22.83 29.25
N LYS A 38 11.97 23.29 30.51
CA LYS A 38 10.84 23.23 31.45
C LYS A 38 9.70 24.16 31.04
N ASP A 39 10.01 25.34 30.53
CA ASP A 39 8.99 26.28 30.02
C ASP A 39 8.26 25.69 28.81
N VAL A 40 8.99 25.05 27.88
CA VAL A 40 8.42 24.28 26.77
C VAL A 40 7.47 23.19 27.30
N GLN A 41 7.91 22.42 28.29
CA GLN A 41 7.10 21.35 28.89
C GLN A 41 5.78 21.89 29.50
N MET A 42 5.86 22.99 30.26
CA MET A 42 4.67 23.64 30.84
C MET A 42 3.71 24.16 29.75
N LEU A 43 4.25 24.76 28.69
CA LEU A 43 3.44 25.26 27.58
C LEU A 43 2.77 24.12 26.79
N LEU A 44 3.45 22.98 26.65
CA LEU A 44 2.88 21.77 26.07
C LEU A 44 1.76 21.18 26.93
N TYR A 45 1.90 21.11 28.26
CA TYR A 45 0.80 20.67 29.13
C TYR A 45 -0.44 21.55 28.97
N LYS A 46 -0.26 22.86 28.91
CA LYS A 46 -1.35 23.80 28.67
C LYS A 46 -1.99 23.60 27.29
N THR A 47 -1.17 23.40 26.26
CA THR A 47 -1.65 23.14 24.90
C THR A 47 -2.43 21.83 24.83
N ILE A 48 -1.98 20.76 25.50
CA ILE A 48 -2.69 19.49 25.60
C ILE A 48 -4.07 19.69 26.24
N SER A 49 -4.16 20.43 27.35
CA SER A 49 -5.45 20.70 28.01
C SER A 49 -6.45 21.35 27.04
N VAL A 50 -6.00 22.35 26.28
CA VAL A 50 -6.84 23.03 25.29
C VAL A 50 -7.26 22.06 24.16
N LEU A 51 -6.32 21.28 23.63
CA LEU A 51 -6.60 20.31 22.56
C LEU A 51 -7.55 19.18 22.98
N GLN A 52 -7.62 18.86 24.27
CA GLN A 52 -8.54 17.84 24.79
C GLN A 52 -9.94 18.41 25.09
N ASP A 53 -10.05 19.72 25.31
CA ASP A 53 -11.32 20.41 25.49
C ASP A 53 -11.98 20.79 24.14
N ASP A 54 -11.17 20.89 23.07
CA ASP A 54 -11.64 21.15 21.70
C ASP A 54 -12.29 19.88 21.08
N ASP A 55 -13.33 20.12 20.30
CA ASP A 55 -14.38 19.18 19.87
C ASP A 55 -13.84 17.84 19.31
N GLU A 56 -14.48 16.71 19.67
CA GLU A 56 -14.15 15.32 19.22
C GLU A 56 -14.21 15.11 17.68
N ASN A 57 -14.45 16.17 16.92
CA ASN A 57 -14.71 16.17 15.47
C ASN A 57 -13.47 16.43 14.60
N GLU A 58 -12.33 16.84 15.16
CA GLU A 58 -11.11 17.09 14.38
C GLU A 58 -10.26 15.83 14.17
N LEU A 59 -9.93 15.55 12.90
CA LEU A 59 -9.36 14.26 12.48
C LEU A 59 -7.98 13.97 13.09
N LEU A 60 -7.09 14.96 13.17
CA LEU A 60 -5.68 14.75 13.53
C LEU A 60 -5.34 15.11 14.98
N ILE A 61 -6.24 15.76 15.71
CA ILE A 61 -5.98 16.21 17.08
C ILE A 61 -5.67 15.08 18.06
N PRO A 62 -6.36 13.92 18.03
CA PRO A 62 -6.00 12.80 18.90
C PRO A 62 -4.54 12.35 18.74
N ASN A 63 -4.06 12.31 17.50
CA ASN A 63 -2.68 11.97 17.17
C ASN A 63 -1.70 13.07 17.61
N ALA A 64 -2.06 14.34 17.46
CA ALA A 64 -1.27 15.47 17.94
C ALA A 64 -1.10 15.42 19.47
N VAL A 65 -2.17 15.15 20.22
CA VAL A 65 -2.12 15.01 21.69
C VAL A 65 -1.16 13.89 22.11
N ILE A 66 -1.15 12.75 21.43
CA ILE A 66 -0.19 11.66 21.70
C ILE A 66 1.25 12.13 21.50
N CYS A 67 1.55 12.85 20.42
CA CYS A 67 2.89 13.41 20.19
C CYS A 67 3.32 14.41 21.26
N ALA A 68 2.40 15.28 21.70
CA ALA A 68 2.68 16.22 22.78
C ALA A 68 2.99 15.50 24.11
N ARG A 69 2.23 14.45 24.44
CA ARG A 69 2.49 13.62 25.63
C ARG A 69 3.85 12.93 25.55
N ASN A 70 4.16 12.29 24.42
CA ASN A 70 5.47 11.68 24.19
C ASN A 70 6.62 12.69 24.30
N THR A 71 6.42 13.94 23.85
CA THR A 71 7.41 15.01 24.00
C THR A 71 7.64 15.32 25.48
N ASN A 72 6.57 15.52 26.26
CA ASN A 72 6.67 15.79 27.70
C ASN A 72 7.30 14.64 28.49
N ASP A 73 6.95 13.39 28.18
CA ASP A 73 7.53 12.22 28.84
C ASP A 73 9.03 12.07 28.53
N SER A 74 9.43 12.42 27.30
CA SER A 74 10.83 12.40 26.87
C SER A 74 11.63 13.52 27.55
N ILE A 75 11.02 14.69 27.78
CA ILE A 75 11.62 15.77 28.60
C ILE A 75 11.87 15.28 30.03
N ASP A 76 10.88 14.64 30.68
CA ASP A 76 11.05 14.06 32.01
C ASP A 76 12.16 12.99 32.05
N ARG A 77 12.22 12.16 31.00
CA ARG A 77 13.28 11.15 30.87
C ARG A 77 14.65 11.80 30.71
N MET A 78 14.77 12.85 29.89
CA MET A 78 16.00 13.60 29.70
C MET A 78 16.51 14.20 31.02
N PHE A 79 15.63 14.78 31.84
CA PHE A 79 16.04 15.31 33.16
C PHE A 79 16.51 14.22 34.14
N ARG A 80 16.01 12.99 34.03
CA ARG A 80 16.46 11.84 34.82
C ARG A 80 17.72 11.17 34.26
N ALA A 81 18.03 11.39 32.98
CA ALA A 81 19.16 10.77 32.31
C ALA A 81 20.48 11.46 32.69
N LYS A 82 21.50 10.65 33.00
CA LYS A 82 22.86 11.15 33.27
C LYS A 82 23.63 11.39 31.98
N ASP A 83 23.75 10.36 31.13
CA ASP A 83 24.67 10.37 29.98
C ASP A 83 23.97 10.30 28.61
N ALA A 84 22.63 10.43 28.57
CA ALA A 84 21.83 10.27 27.34
C ALA A 84 21.02 11.52 26.97
N LYS A 85 21.27 12.67 27.61
CA LYS A 85 20.46 13.88 27.43
C LYS A 85 20.38 14.34 25.97
N LYS A 86 21.53 14.52 25.32
CA LYS A 86 21.62 14.89 23.90
C LYS A 86 20.89 13.89 23.01
N TYR A 87 21.06 12.60 23.28
CA TYR A 87 20.40 11.55 22.52
C TYR A 87 18.86 11.63 22.63
N ILE A 88 18.33 11.76 23.85
CA ILE A 88 16.88 11.88 24.11
C ILE A 88 16.33 13.16 23.46
N LEU A 89 17.06 14.27 23.53
CA LEU A 89 16.70 15.50 22.85
C LEU A 89 16.52 15.27 21.34
N HIS A 90 17.53 14.74 20.67
CA HIS A 90 17.54 14.61 19.21
C HIS A 90 16.55 13.56 18.69
N TYR A 91 16.47 12.39 19.32
CA TYR A 91 15.71 11.26 18.75
C TYR A 91 14.36 11.00 19.39
N GLU A 92 14.05 11.61 20.54
CA GLU A 92 12.75 11.44 21.21
C GLU A 92 12.00 12.77 21.24
N ILE A 93 12.55 13.82 21.86
CA ILE A 93 11.88 15.12 22.04
C ILE A 93 11.65 15.83 20.71
N LEU A 94 12.71 16.09 19.94
CA LEU A 94 12.61 16.83 18.67
C LEU A 94 11.77 16.06 17.64
N GLU A 95 11.88 14.73 17.61
CA GLU A 95 11.09 13.88 16.72
C GLU A 95 9.60 13.92 17.05
N SER A 96 9.21 13.68 18.31
CA SER A 96 7.79 13.73 18.69
C SER A 96 7.22 15.13 18.59
N PHE A 97 8.01 16.17 18.91
CA PHE A 97 7.57 17.56 18.78
C PHE A 97 7.40 17.98 17.31
N SER A 98 8.34 17.60 16.43
CA SER A 98 8.23 17.89 15.00
C SER A 98 6.98 17.25 14.41
N ARG A 99 6.64 16.04 14.84
CA ARG A 99 5.40 15.37 14.43
C ARG A 99 4.15 16.06 14.99
N LEU A 100 4.14 16.44 16.27
CA LEU A 100 3.07 17.26 16.86
C LEU A 100 2.83 18.52 16.01
N SER A 101 3.91 19.24 15.73
CA SER A 101 3.80 20.50 15.01
C SER A 101 3.32 20.31 13.56
N TYR A 102 3.77 19.25 12.88
CA TYR A 102 3.29 18.90 11.55
C TYR A 102 1.80 18.59 11.55
N LEU A 103 1.31 17.79 12.51
CA LEU A 103 -0.11 17.43 12.57
C LEU A 103 -1.03 18.63 12.83
N LEU A 104 -0.63 19.54 13.73
CA LEU A 104 -1.41 20.74 14.01
C LEU A 104 -1.41 21.72 12.83
N ASP A 105 -0.26 21.90 12.16
CA ASP A 105 -0.19 22.69 10.92
C ASP A 105 -1.05 22.06 9.82
N TYR A 106 -0.97 20.75 9.65
CA TYR A 106 -1.76 20.02 8.66
C TYR A 106 -3.26 20.12 8.96
N GLN A 107 -3.71 19.96 10.20
CA GLN A 107 -5.11 20.12 10.60
C GLN A 107 -5.61 21.55 10.31
N TYR A 108 -4.95 22.55 10.90
CA TYR A 108 -5.49 23.91 10.94
C TYR A 108 -5.19 24.75 9.69
N ASN A 109 -4.05 24.51 9.03
CA ASN A 109 -3.62 25.33 7.90
C ASN A 109 -3.81 24.63 6.55
N ILE A 110 -3.95 23.30 6.51
CA ILE A 110 -4.05 22.53 5.26
C ILE A 110 -5.43 21.89 5.10
N LEU A 111 -5.87 21.06 6.06
CA LEU A 111 -7.12 20.29 5.94
C LEU A 111 -8.37 21.15 5.95
N ASP A 112 -8.40 22.19 6.78
CA ASP A 112 -9.55 23.09 6.93
C ASP A 112 -9.79 23.96 5.66
N ASP A 113 -8.86 23.97 4.69
CA ASP A 113 -8.94 24.75 3.45
C ASP A 113 -8.68 23.89 2.21
N LYS A 114 -9.74 23.64 1.42
CA LYS A 114 -9.67 22.81 0.21
C LYS A 114 -8.61 23.27 -0.81
N ASN A 115 -8.39 24.58 -0.97
CA ASN A 115 -7.41 25.08 -1.93
C ASN A 115 -5.98 24.82 -1.46
N LYS A 116 -5.74 24.99 -0.15
CA LYS A 116 -4.42 24.68 0.44
C LYS A 116 -4.15 23.18 0.46
N LEU A 117 -5.15 22.36 0.75
CA LEU A 117 -5.03 20.91 0.65
C LEU A 117 -4.69 20.45 -0.77
N GLN A 118 -5.36 21.02 -1.77
CA GLN A 118 -5.06 20.74 -3.18
C GLN A 118 -3.63 21.15 -3.55
N ALA A 119 -3.23 22.39 -3.21
CA ALA A 119 -1.88 22.88 -3.47
C ALA A 119 -0.79 22.05 -2.75
N TYR A 120 -1.05 21.59 -1.52
CA TYR A 120 -0.16 20.70 -0.79
C TYR A 120 0.06 19.38 -1.54
N ARG A 121 -1.03 18.78 -2.03
CA ARG A 121 -0.98 17.52 -2.79
C ARG A 121 -0.25 17.68 -4.14
N GLU A 122 -0.52 18.77 -4.85
CA GLU A 122 0.17 19.10 -6.11
C GLU A 122 1.68 19.27 -5.88
N ARG A 123 2.07 19.98 -4.83
CA ARG A 123 3.48 20.15 -4.47
C ARG A 123 4.15 18.83 -4.11
N LEU A 124 3.46 17.92 -3.43
CA LEU A 124 4.00 16.59 -3.13
C LEU A 124 4.21 15.76 -4.41
N ILE A 125 3.27 15.83 -5.35
CA ILE A 125 3.38 15.21 -6.69
C ILE A 125 4.58 15.77 -7.46
N GLU A 126 4.76 17.10 -7.47
CA GLU A 126 5.90 17.76 -8.11
C GLU A 126 7.22 17.31 -7.51
N ARG A 127 7.34 17.33 -6.17
CA ARG A 127 8.55 16.86 -5.47
C ARG A 127 8.89 15.41 -5.84
N LEU A 128 7.90 14.52 -5.86
CA LEU A 128 8.14 13.13 -6.26
C LEU A 128 8.62 13.00 -7.71
N LYS A 129 8.10 13.82 -8.62
CA LYS A 129 8.56 13.85 -10.01
C LYS A 129 9.98 14.37 -10.13
N GLU A 130 10.34 15.41 -9.37
CA GLU A 130 11.70 15.95 -9.32
C GLU A 130 12.72 14.92 -8.81
N HIS A 131 12.30 14.03 -7.91
CA HIS A 131 13.19 13.01 -7.32
C HIS A 131 13.63 11.93 -8.31
N HIS A 132 12.95 11.75 -9.46
CA HIS A 132 13.44 10.87 -10.53
C HIS A 132 14.79 11.31 -11.11
N ASN A 133 15.09 12.61 -11.03
CA ASN A 133 16.30 13.19 -11.59
C ASN A 133 17.44 13.29 -10.56
N ILE A 134 17.24 12.79 -9.34
CA ILE A 134 18.28 12.78 -8.32
C ILE A 134 19.19 11.58 -8.57
N GLU A 135 20.39 11.87 -9.07
CA GLU A 135 21.44 10.87 -9.19
C GLU A 135 21.78 10.28 -7.81
N PRO A 136 21.93 8.95 -7.69
CA PRO A 136 22.37 8.32 -6.45
C PRO A 136 23.73 8.89 -6.03
N ASN A 137 23.77 9.58 -4.89
CA ASN A 137 25.02 10.06 -4.29
C ASN A 137 25.35 9.23 -3.05
N GLU A 138 26.17 8.19 -3.24
CA GLU A 138 26.59 7.29 -2.15
C GLU A 138 27.32 8.04 -1.02
N HIS A 139 28.04 9.13 -1.34
CA HIS A 139 28.79 9.92 -0.36
C HIS A 139 27.90 10.82 0.51
N LYS A 140 26.61 10.94 0.18
CA LYS A 140 25.62 11.67 1.00
C LYS A 140 25.24 10.88 2.25
N TYR A 141 25.33 9.56 2.22
CA TYR A 141 24.79 8.69 3.26
C TYR A 141 25.91 8.06 4.10
N LYS A 142 25.68 7.95 5.40
CA LYS A 142 26.63 7.36 6.35
C LYS A 142 26.61 5.83 6.29
N TYR A 143 25.43 5.29 6.02
CA TYR A 143 25.18 3.86 5.86
C TYR A 143 24.68 3.58 4.45
N LYS A 144 24.84 2.34 3.99
CA LYS A 144 24.13 1.91 2.78
C LYS A 144 22.69 1.57 3.13
N VAL A 145 22.45 0.92 4.28
CA VAL A 145 21.09 0.57 4.74
C VAL A 145 20.88 0.97 6.19
N SER A 146 19.73 1.56 6.48
CA SER A 146 19.21 1.71 7.84
C SER A 146 18.00 0.81 8.03
N ILE A 147 18.10 -0.17 8.94
CA ILE A 147 16.98 -1.03 9.31
C ILE A 147 16.27 -0.42 10.52
N VAL A 148 14.97 -0.16 10.41
CA VAL A 148 14.11 0.37 11.47
C VAL A 148 13.15 -0.72 11.93
N VAL A 149 13.34 -1.19 13.17
CA VAL A 149 12.43 -2.12 13.84
C VAL A 149 11.57 -1.33 14.82
N ARG A 150 10.27 -1.21 14.54
CA ARG A 150 9.29 -0.60 15.45
C ARG A 150 8.53 -1.69 16.18
N ALA A 151 8.51 -1.63 17.51
CA ALA A 151 7.82 -2.61 18.35
C ALA A 151 6.78 -1.94 19.25
N TYR A 152 5.61 -2.58 19.36
CA TYR A 152 4.58 -2.27 20.34
C TYR A 152 4.09 -3.58 20.97
N ASN A 153 4.47 -3.80 22.23
CA ASN A 153 4.27 -5.03 22.97
C ASN A 153 4.83 -6.27 22.23
N LYS A 154 4.34 -7.45 22.61
CA LYS A 154 4.60 -8.74 21.93
C LYS A 154 6.10 -9.08 21.94
N LEU A 155 6.75 -8.85 23.08
CA LEU A 155 8.19 -9.05 23.29
C LEU A 155 8.77 -10.30 22.63
N GLU A 156 8.14 -11.46 22.75
CA GLU A 156 8.68 -12.71 22.20
C GLU A 156 8.77 -12.68 20.67
N TYR A 157 7.83 -12.04 19.97
CA TYR A 157 7.93 -11.80 18.52
C TYR A 157 9.06 -10.82 18.20
N THR A 158 9.13 -9.71 18.94
CA THR A 158 10.18 -8.70 18.79
C THR A 158 11.58 -9.30 18.97
N LYS A 159 11.76 -10.22 19.91
CA LYS A 159 13.02 -10.96 20.09
C LYS A 159 13.36 -11.76 18.83
N ARG A 160 12.43 -12.57 18.32
CA ARG A 160 12.66 -13.35 17.10
C ARG A 160 13.00 -12.48 15.89
N ALA A 161 12.32 -11.36 15.71
CA ALA A 161 12.60 -10.40 14.65
C ALA A 161 14.04 -9.90 14.74
N VAL A 162 14.43 -9.32 15.88
CA VAL A 162 15.76 -8.75 16.09
C VAL A 162 16.87 -9.81 16.02
N GLU A 163 16.69 -10.97 16.67
CA GLU A 163 17.64 -12.09 16.62
C GLU A 163 17.89 -12.54 15.17
N SER A 164 16.83 -12.63 14.36
CA SER A 164 16.94 -13.03 12.96
C SER A 164 17.65 -11.99 12.10
N ILE A 165 17.45 -10.68 12.37
CA ILE A 165 18.19 -9.61 11.69
C ILE A 165 19.68 -9.75 11.98
N TYR A 166 20.07 -9.89 13.25
CA TYR A 166 21.48 -10.09 13.61
C TYR A 166 22.07 -11.37 13.00
N LYS A 167 21.28 -12.44 12.91
CA LYS A 167 21.73 -13.72 12.39
C LYS A 167 21.91 -13.76 10.88
N TYR A 168 21.02 -13.11 10.13
CA TYR A 168 20.94 -13.26 8.66
C TYR A 168 21.27 -11.99 7.88
N THR A 169 21.79 -10.96 8.54
CA THR A 169 22.23 -9.71 7.90
C THR A 169 23.73 -9.54 8.07
N ASN A 170 24.44 -9.29 6.97
CA ASN A 170 25.86 -8.95 7.04
C ASN A 170 26.01 -7.43 7.21
N PHE A 171 26.14 -6.99 8.46
CA PHE A 171 26.20 -5.57 8.82
C PHE A 171 27.43 -4.84 8.24
N GLU A 172 28.57 -5.52 8.18
CA GLU A 172 29.81 -4.93 7.67
C GLU A 172 29.78 -4.81 6.14
N LYS A 173 29.47 -5.92 5.44
CA LYS A 173 29.43 -5.96 3.96
C LYS A 173 28.50 -4.89 3.38
N ASN A 174 27.32 -4.74 3.97
CA ASN A 174 26.29 -3.83 3.47
C ASN A 174 26.24 -2.52 4.25
N ASN A 175 27.27 -2.18 5.04
CA ASN A 175 27.34 -0.97 5.87
C ASN A 175 25.98 -0.60 6.50
N VAL A 176 25.48 -1.48 7.37
CA VAL A 176 24.11 -1.43 7.90
C VAL A 176 24.08 -0.81 9.29
N GLU A 177 23.14 0.10 9.53
CA GLU A 177 22.73 0.44 10.90
C GLU A 177 21.38 -0.19 11.28
N LEU A 178 21.23 -0.54 12.56
CA LEU A 178 19.96 -0.97 13.13
C LEU A 178 19.44 0.10 14.11
N ILE A 179 18.17 0.44 13.94
CA ILE A 179 17.44 1.42 14.73
C ILE A 179 16.24 0.71 15.34
N THR A 180 16.15 0.71 16.66
CA THR A 180 15.04 0.07 17.40
C THR A 180 14.17 1.14 18.03
N ILE A 181 12.87 1.13 17.74
CA ILE A 181 11.89 2.09 18.26
C ILE A 181 10.88 1.33 19.12
N ASN A 182 10.93 1.53 20.44
CA ASN A 182 9.85 1.11 21.33
C ASN A 182 8.73 2.16 21.24
N ASN A 183 7.58 1.75 20.71
CA ASN A 183 6.45 2.62 20.42
C ASN A 183 5.38 2.51 21.52
N GLY A 184 5.72 2.82 22.77
CA GLY A 184 4.78 2.79 23.89
C GLY A 184 4.45 1.41 24.43
N SER A 185 5.36 0.44 24.33
CA SER A 185 5.12 -0.89 24.91
C SER A 185 4.97 -0.84 26.43
N THR A 186 4.08 -1.66 26.97
CA THR A 186 3.85 -1.86 28.40
C THR A 186 4.43 -3.19 28.92
N ASP A 187 4.94 -4.03 28.02
CA ASP A 187 5.76 -5.19 28.37
C ASP A 187 7.26 -4.82 28.47
N ARG A 188 8.14 -5.83 28.59
CA ARG A 188 9.59 -5.64 28.78
C ARG A 188 10.36 -5.33 27.49
N THR A 189 9.70 -4.80 26.46
CA THR A 189 10.34 -4.46 25.17
C THR A 189 11.42 -3.39 25.31
N GLU A 190 11.20 -2.35 26.12
CA GLU A 190 12.25 -1.33 26.40
C GLU A 190 13.50 -1.96 27.02
N GLU A 191 13.31 -2.80 28.05
CA GLU A 191 14.41 -3.49 28.73
C GLU A 191 15.18 -4.39 27.76
N TYR A 192 14.48 -5.12 26.89
CA TYR A 192 15.12 -5.95 25.87
C TYR A 192 15.92 -5.11 24.89
N PHE A 193 15.34 -4.04 24.33
CA PHE A 193 16.07 -3.15 23.42
C PHE A 193 17.32 -2.56 24.06
N ALA A 194 17.28 -2.20 25.34
CA ALA A 194 18.46 -1.71 26.05
C ALA A 194 19.64 -2.71 26.07
N THR A 195 19.39 -4.03 25.98
CA THR A 195 20.43 -5.07 25.95
C THR A 195 21.13 -5.21 24.58
N LEU A 196 20.57 -4.65 23.52
CA LEU A 196 21.05 -4.88 22.15
C LEU A 196 22.31 -4.04 21.84
N PRO A 197 23.19 -4.53 20.95
CA PRO A 197 24.44 -3.84 20.62
C PRO A 197 24.27 -2.62 19.69
N ASN A 198 23.13 -2.46 19.02
CA ASN A 198 22.89 -1.32 18.13
C ASN A 198 22.89 0.02 18.88
N LYS A 199 23.33 1.10 18.23
CA LYS A 199 23.51 2.40 18.90
C LYS A 199 22.20 3.18 19.07
N LYS A 200 21.36 3.23 18.02
CA LYS A 200 20.13 4.02 18.03
C LYS A 200 18.95 3.22 18.60
N LYS A 201 18.58 3.54 19.83
CA LYS A 201 17.43 3.00 20.57
C LYS A 201 16.50 4.14 20.97
N ILE A 202 15.27 4.15 20.48
CA ILE A 202 14.31 5.24 20.68
C ILE A 202 13.14 4.69 21.47
N ASN A 203 12.65 5.46 22.44
CA ASN A 203 11.59 5.03 23.34
C ASN A 203 10.51 6.10 23.48
N PHE A 204 9.32 5.79 23.00
CA PHE A 204 8.13 6.58 23.25
C PHE A 204 7.29 5.94 24.34
N LYS A 205 6.68 6.75 25.20
CA LYS A 205 5.87 6.27 26.33
C LYS A 205 4.47 5.88 25.90
N HIS A 206 3.93 6.59 24.93
CA HIS A 206 2.61 6.40 24.36
C HIS A 206 2.72 5.87 22.93
N ASN A 207 1.85 4.91 22.64
CA ASN A 207 1.75 4.28 21.35
C ASN A 207 1.29 5.27 20.27
N MET A 208 2.09 5.42 19.21
CA MET A 208 1.76 6.22 18.04
C MET A 208 1.19 5.37 16.88
N LEU A 209 0.72 4.14 17.12
CA LEU A 209 -0.02 3.35 16.13
C LEU A 209 -1.28 4.11 15.67
N GLY A 210 -1.63 4.00 14.39
CA GLY A 210 -2.59 4.91 13.74
C GLY A 210 -1.93 6.08 13.02
N MET A 211 -0.65 6.34 13.33
CA MET A 211 0.17 7.34 12.66
C MET A 211 1.22 6.61 11.83
N SER A 212 0.90 6.30 10.58
CA SER A 212 1.97 5.93 9.67
C SER A 212 2.94 7.09 9.57
N PHE A 213 4.16 6.83 9.98
CA PHE A 213 5.19 7.84 10.02
C PHE A 213 6.55 7.19 9.85
N ARG A 214 7.23 7.64 8.80
CA ARG A 214 8.61 7.36 8.49
C ARG A 214 9.48 8.48 9.09
N PRO A 215 10.10 8.27 10.26
CA PRO A 215 10.90 9.31 10.87
C PRO A 215 12.13 9.62 10.02
N PRO A 216 12.60 10.88 9.96
CA PRO A 216 13.83 11.29 9.28
C PRO A 216 15.10 10.91 10.09
N ILE A 217 15.09 9.74 10.73
CA ILE A 217 16.15 9.23 11.62
C ILE A 217 17.17 8.32 10.91
N PRO A 218 16.76 7.47 9.94
CA PRO A 218 17.69 6.72 9.10
C PRO A 218 18.74 7.60 8.42
N GLU A 219 20.01 7.19 8.49
CA GLU A 219 21.15 7.85 7.82
C GLU A 219 21.68 7.02 6.61
N GLY A 220 20.91 6.02 6.18
CA GLY A 220 21.24 5.11 5.09
C GLY A 220 20.82 5.62 3.72
N GLN A 221 21.42 5.09 2.64
CA GLN A 221 20.94 5.30 1.27
C GLN A 221 19.58 4.64 1.02
N TYR A 222 19.35 3.51 1.70
CA TYR A 222 18.08 2.80 1.72
C TYR A 222 17.56 2.64 3.16
N CYS A 223 16.26 2.79 3.33
CA CYS A 223 15.56 2.59 4.60
C CYS A 223 14.78 1.28 4.55
N VAL A 224 15.00 0.39 5.52
CA VAL A 224 14.17 -0.81 5.69
C VAL A 224 13.20 -0.59 6.84
N GLU A 225 11.90 -0.63 6.56
CA GLU A 225 10.88 -0.80 7.58
C GLU A 225 10.73 -2.29 7.87
N PHE A 226 10.86 -2.69 9.14
CA PHE A 226 10.82 -4.09 9.54
C PHE A 226 9.83 -4.32 10.70
N SER A 227 8.71 -5.01 10.42
CA SER A 227 7.71 -5.34 11.43
C SER A 227 8.28 -6.22 12.54
N ASN A 228 7.89 -5.97 13.80
CA ASN A 228 8.35 -6.73 14.96
C ASN A 228 7.81 -8.18 15.03
N ASP A 229 6.89 -8.55 14.16
CA ASP A 229 6.35 -9.90 13.98
C ASP A 229 6.81 -10.56 12.67
N ALA A 230 7.85 -10.02 12.02
CA ALA A 230 8.53 -10.65 10.90
C ALA A 230 9.83 -11.33 11.35
N VAL A 231 10.30 -12.31 10.58
CA VAL A 231 11.56 -13.00 10.81
C VAL A 231 12.38 -12.97 9.52
N ALA A 232 13.56 -12.37 9.61
CA ALA A 232 14.53 -12.33 8.54
C ALA A 232 15.04 -13.73 8.25
N THR A 233 15.39 -13.97 7.00
CA THR A 233 15.82 -15.27 6.47
C THR A 233 17.15 -15.12 5.74
N PRO A 234 17.89 -16.20 5.47
CA PRO A 234 19.16 -16.10 4.75
C PRO A 234 19.04 -15.32 3.43
N ASN A 235 20.02 -14.46 3.14
CA ASN A 235 20.13 -13.61 1.94
C ASN A 235 19.07 -12.51 1.75
N TRP A 236 18.12 -12.35 2.68
CA TRP A 236 16.99 -11.44 2.50
C TRP A 236 17.40 -10.01 2.09
N LEU A 237 18.34 -9.39 2.81
CA LEU A 237 18.74 -8.01 2.54
C LEU A 237 19.53 -7.88 1.24
N ASP A 238 20.42 -8.82 0.96
CA ASP A 238 21.22 -8.84 -0.27
C ASP A 238 20.30 -8.89 -1.51
N GLN A 239 19.26 -9.71 -1.48
CA GLN A 239 18.30 -9.81 -2.59
C GLN A 239 17.45 -8.55 -2.75
N LEU A 240 16.97 -7.99 -1.64
CA LEU A 240 16.21 -6.72 -1.66
C LEU A 240 17.05 -5.57 -2.21
N LEU A 241 18.33 -5.50 -1.85
CA LEU A 241 19.29 -4.53 -2.39
C LEU A 241 19.48 -4.71 -3.90
N ILE A 242 19.74 -5.93 -4.36
CA ILE A 242 19.88 -6.23 -5.80
C ILE A 242 18.62 -5.79 -6.58
N CYS A 243 17.43 -6.01 -6.01
CA CYS A 243 16.18 -5.62 -6.64
C CYS A 243 15.99 -4.09 -6.69
N ILE A 244 16.16 -3.38 -5.58
CA ILE A 244 15.94 -1.92 -5.54
C ILE A 244 17.00 -1.14 -6.34
N GLU A 245 18.22 -1.68 -6.44
CA GLU A 245 19.32 -1.12 -7.23
C GLU A 245 19.19 -1.42 -8.73
N SER A 246 18.27 -2.31 -9.13
CA SER A 246 18.14 -2.74 -10.53
C SER A 246 17.59 -1.66 -11.46
N SER A 247 16.93 -0.64 -10.92
CA SER A 247 16.42 0.50 -11.68
C SER A 247 16.24 1.72 -10.77
N SER A 248 16.58 2.91 -11.27
CA SER A 248 16.48 4.16 -10.51
C SER A 248 15.04 4.58 -10.20
N ASP A 249 14.08 4.10 -11.00
CA ASP A 249 12.64 4.38 -10.86
C ASP A 249 11.92 3.47 -9.85
N ILE A 250 12.63 2.54 -9.18
CA ILE A 250 12.05 1.70 -8.12
C ILE A 250 12.09 2.48 -6.80
N ALA A 251 10.92 2.86 -6.29
CA ALA A 251 10.80 3.55 -5.00
C ALA A 251 10.89 2.58 -3.81
N VAL A 252 10.31 1.39 -3.96
CA VAL A 252 10.15 0.41 -2.89
C VAL A 252 10.15 -1.03 -3.41
N VAL A 253 10.76 -1.91 -2.63
CA VAL A 253 10.70 -3.36 -2.81
C VAL A 253 10.18 -4.03 -1.55
N VAL A 254 9.21 -4.93 -1.70
CA VAL A 254 8.64 -5.75 -0.63
C VAL A 254 8.91 -7.22 -0.96
N PRO A 255 9.45 -8.03 -0.02
CA PRO A 255 9.60 -9.47 -0.23
C PRO A 255 8.26 -10.19 -0.10
N THR A 256 8.24 -11.49 -0.39
CA THR A 256 7.09 -12.35 -0.09
C THR A 256 7.11 -12.84 1.36
N CYS A 257 5.95 -13.23 1.88
CA CYS A 257 5.81 -13.97 3.14
C CYS A 257 4.82 -15.12 3.02
N ASN A 258 4.38 -15.72 4.13
CA ASN A 258 3.38 -16.78 4.10
C ASN A 258 1.98 -16.28 3.72
N GLU A 259 1.25 -17.06 2.91
CA GLU A 259 -0.02 -16.71 2.24
C GLU A 259 -1.04 -16.03 3.15
N ASP A 260 -1.24 -16.53 4.37
CA ASP A 260 -2.28 -16.05 5.29
C ASP A 260 -1.86 -14.87 6.18
N ALA A 261 -0.61 -14.40 6.08
CA ALA A 261 -0.13 -13.27 6.90
C ALA A 261 -0.26 -11.91 6.23
N ILE A 262 -0.59 -11.87 4.93
CA ILE A 262 -0.62 -10.65 4.15
C ILE A 262 -1.70 -10.66 3.07
N SER A 263 -2.35 -9.52 2.87
CA SER A 263 -3.34 -9.30 1.81
C SER A 263 -2.68 -9.11 0.42
N ASN A 264 -3.53 -8.89 -0.60
CA ASN A 264 -3.12 -8.54 -1.96
C ASN A 264 -2.26 -9.60 -2.70
N HIS A 265 -2.37 -10.89 -2.34
CA HIS A 265 -1.64 -12.01 -2.97
C HIS A 265 -0.11 -11.85 -2.96
N GLN A 266 0.41 -11.16 -1.94
CA GLN A 266 1.85 -11.00 -1.72
C GLN A 266 2.48 -12.17 -0.95
N GLY A 267 1.64 -13.01 -0.32
CA GLY A 267 2.08 -14.21 0.35
C GLY A 267 2.18 -15.43 -0.58
N ILE A 268 2.88 -16.45 -0.11
CA ILE A 268 3.10 -17.73 -0.78
C ILE A 268 2.77 -18.91 0.15
N ARG A 269 2.38 -20.04 -0.43
CA ARG A 269 2.13 -21.27 0.32
C ARG A 269 3.41 -21.76 1.01
N ILE A 270 3.30 -22.06 2.29
CA ILE A 270 4.40 -22.60 3.10
C ILE A 270 4.12 -24.05 3.52
N PRO A 271 5.15 -24.92 3.56
CA PRO A 271 5.00 -26.33 3.92
C PRO A 271 5.16 -26.60 5.42
N TYR A 272 4.94 -25.61 6.29
CA TYR A 272 5.12 -25.69 7.74
C TYR A 272 4.06 -24.86 8.46
N SER A 273 3.88 -25.06 9.77
CA SER A 273 2.90 -24.29 10.55
C SER A 273 3.42 -22.90 10.90
N ASN A 274 2.56 -21.88 10.84
CA ASN A 274 2.89 -20.52 11.27
C ASN A 274 2.97 -20.44 12.81
N SER A 275 4.07 -20.93 13.39
CA SER A 275 4.27 -21.06 14.83
C SER A 275 5.75 -21.00 15.23
N PHE A 276 6.03 -20.63 16.47
CA PHE A 276 7.41 -20.62 17.00
C PHE A 276 8.07 -22.00 17.01
N THR A 277 7.30 -23.10 17.02
CA THR A 277 7.84 -24.46 17.07
C THR A 277 8.39 -24.94 15.73
N ASP A 278 7.94 -24.36 14.61
CA ASP A 278 8.33 -24.79 13.25
C ASP A 278 9.38 -23.89 12.60
N MET A 279 10.04 -23.02 13.38
CA MET A 279 11.04 -22.06 12.86
C MET A 279 12.23 -22.73 12.16
N ASP A 280 12.61 -23.94 12.55
CA ASP A 280 13.67 -24.69 11.85
C ASP A 280 13.22 -25.18 10.47
N LYS A 281 11.95 -25.58 10.32
CA LYS A 281 11.37 -25.94 9.02
C LYS A 281 11.23 -24.71 8.12
N MET A 282 10.83 -23.58 8.71
CA MET A 282 10.81 -22.29 8.02
C MET A 282 12.19 -21.95 7.45
N LEU A 283 13.25 -22.11 8.27
CA LEU A 283 14.61 -21.83 7.84
C LEU A 283 15.05 -22.74 6.67
N GLN A 284 14.76 -24.03 6.74
CA GLN A 284 15.05 -24.97 5.65
C GLN A 284 14.32 -24.59 4.35
N PHE A 285 13.06 -24.18 4.45
CA PHE A 285 12.29 -23.68 3.31
C PHE A 285 12.94 -22.42 2.72
N ALA A 286 13.25 -21.42 3.55
CA ALA A 286 13.81 -20.14 3.10
C ALA A 286 15.20 -20.28 2.45
N GLN A 287 16.05 -21.18 2.94
CA GLN A 287 17.36 -21.47 2.34
C GLN A 287 17.28 -22.02 0.90
N ASN A 288 16.19 -22.72 0.58
CA ASN A 288 15.93 -23.22 -0.76
C ASN A 288 15.23 -22.18 -1.63
N TYR A 289 14.34 -21.37 -1.04
CA TYR A 289 13.55 -20.36 -1.74
C TYR A 289 14.37 -19.13 -2.16
N ASN A 290 15.19 -18.60 -1.25
CA ASN A 290 15.91 -17.33 -1.43
C ASN A 290 17.09 -17.46 -2.41
N ARG A 291 16.75 -17.44 -3.70
CA ARG A 291 17.66 -17.54 -4.85
C ARG A 291 17.36 -16.40 -5.82
N THR A 292 18.29 -15.45 -5.96
CA THR A 292 18.09 -14.27 -6.81
C THR A 292 17.66 -14.66 -8.23
N ASN A 293 16.50 -14.16 -8.63
CA ASN A 293 15.95 -14.37 -9.96
C ASN A 293 15.12 -13.15 -10.38
N PRO A 294 15.72 -12.22 -11.16
CA PRO A 294 15.04 -11.01 -11.63
C PRO A 294 13.74 -11.27 -12.40
N ARG A 295 13.55 -12.47 -12.97
CA ARG A 295 12.31 -12.84 -13.68
C ARG A 295 11.13 -13.09 -12.75
N LEU A 296 11.37 -13.15 -11.43
CA LEU A 296 10.34 -13.29 -10.40
C LEU A 296 10.02 -11.96 -9.69
N TRP A 297 10.67 -10.86 -10.07
CA TRP A 297 10.32 -9.54 -9.56
C TRP A 297 9.07 -9.03 -10.26
N GLU A 298 8.05 -8.73 -9.48
CA GLU A 298 6.75 -8.32 -10.00
C GLU A 298 6.54 -6.83 -9.76
N GLU A 299 6.38 -6.07 -10.84
CA GLU A 299 5.87 -4.70 -10.73
C GLU A 299 4.37 -4.76 -10.38
N VAL A 300 3.95 -4.00 -9.38
CA VAL A 300 2.58 -4.04 -8.85
C VAL A 300 1.98 -2.64 -8.79
N SER A 301 0.67 -2.51 -9.05
CA SER A 301 -0.02 -1.22 -8.94
C SER A 301 -0.22 -0.78 -7.49
N ARG A 302 -0.14 -1.73 -6.54
CA ARG A 302 -0.37 -1.55 -5.12
C ARG A 302 0.48 -2.51 -4.32
N ILE A 303 1.16 -2.00 -3.29
CA ILE A 303 2.06 -2.77 -2.46
C ILE A 303 1.74 -2.55 -0.98
N MET A 304 1.60 -3.64 -0.22
CA MET A 304 1.35 -3.61 1.22
C MET A 304 2.59 -4.15 1.96
N PRO A 305 3.30 -3.32 2.75
CA PRO A 305 4.54 -3.71 3.39
C PRO A 305 4.29 -4.40 4.74
N PHE A 306 5.07 -5.44 5.01
CA PHE A 306 5.32 -5.97 6.35
C PHE A 306 6.82 -5.86 6.68
N VAL A 307 7.64 -6.02 5.65
CA VAL A 307 9.02 -5.57 5.55
C VAL A 307 9.13 -4.86 4.20
N ALA A 308 9.82 -3.73 4.12
CA ALA A 308 10.00 -3.01 2.86
C ALA A 308 11.32 -2.27 2.85
N ILE A 309 12.05 -2.34 1.74
CA ILE A 309 13.20 -1.47 1.48
C ILE A 309 12.76 -0.30 0.60
N TRP A 310 13.09 0.91 1.02
CA TRP A 310 12.76 2.17 0.36
C TRP A 310 14.03 2.91 -0.01
N ARG A 311 13.99 3.70 -1.08
CA ARG A 311 15.00 4.75 -1.28
C ARG A 311 14.85 5.82 -0.20
N SER A 312 15.95 6.27 0.38
CA SER A 312 15.89 7.26 1.46
C SER A 312 15.38 8.63 1.02
N ASP A 313 15.61 9.00 -0.25
CA ASP A 313 15.10 10.24 -0.82
C ASP A 313 13.56 10.21 -0.90
N VAL A 314 12.95 9.13 -1.38
CA VAL A 314 11.50 8.92 -1.37
C VAL A 314 10.95 8.76 0.06
N TRP A 315 11.65 8.02 0.94
CA TRP A 315 11.28 7.88 2.36
C TRP A 315 11.14 9.24 3.05
N SER A 316 12.11 10.13 2.81
CA SER A 316 12.17 11.45 3.45
C SER A 316 11.09 12.43 2.99
N LEU A 317 10.40 12.15 1.88
CA LEU A 317 9.29 12.99 1.41
C LEU A 317 8.04 12.88 2.29
N GLY A 318 7.91 11.82 3.10
CA GLY A 318 6.75 11.62 3.96
C GLY A 318 5.46 11.45 3.15
N ILE A 319 5.47 10.52 2.18
CA ILE A 319 4.36 10.28 1.25
C ILE A 319 3.10 9.67 1.89
N GLU A 320 3.17 9.33 3.18
CA GLU A 320 2.09 8.78 3.98
C GLU A 320 1.19 9.93 4.48
N ASP A 321 -0.05 10.01 3.96
CA ASP A 321 -0.98 11.09 4.31
C ASP A 321 -1.53 10.88 5.73
N PRO A 322 -1.38 11.86 6.66
CA PRO A 322 -1.80 11.69 8.06
C PRO A 322 -3.30 11.51 8.24
N ILE A 323 -4.13 11.77 7.22
CA ILE A 323 -5.59 11.58 7.28
C ILE A 323 -6.02 10.12 7.45
N TYR A 324 -5.15 9.15 7.15
CA TYR A 324 -5.43 7.73 7.35
C TYR A 324 -5.17 7.31 8.80
N THR A 325 -5.96 7.87 9.72
CA THR A 325 -5.76 7.75 11.17
C THR A 325 -5.98 6.35 11.73
N GLU A 326 -6.58 5.46 10.96
CA GLU A 326 -6.84 4.06 11.34
C GLU A 326 -6.04 3.05 10.49
N MET A 327 -5.04 3.55 9.74
CA MET A 327 -4.07 2.81 8.91
C MET A 327 -4.64 2.03 7.71
N GLN A 328 -5.95 1.79 7.62
CA GLN A 328 -6.54 1.18 6.44
C GLN A 328 -6.37 2.11 5.22
N PHE A 329 -6.16 1.54 4.02
CA PHE A 329 -6.01 2.24 2.74
C PHE A 329 -4.81 3.18 2.62
N ILE A 330 -3.93 3.27 3.62
CA ILE A 330 -2.75 4.11 3.50
C ILE A 330 -1.77 3.56 2.45
N ASP A 331 -1.69 2.24 2.34
CA ASP A 331 -0.93 1.53 1.33
C ASP A 331 -1.51 1.70 -0.08
N ASP A 332 -2.84 1.71 -0.22
CA ASP A 332 -3.50 2.11 -1.46
C ASP A 332 -3.18 3.59 -1.81
N ASP A 333 -3.08 4.47 -0.81
CA ASP A 333 -2.88 5.91 -0.99
C ASP A 333 -1.48 6.30 -1.45
N TYR A 334 -0.42 5.77 -0.83
CA TYR A 334 0.91 6.07 -1.33
C TYR A 334 1.21 5.28 -2.61
N SER A 335 0.65 4.07 -2.79
CA SER A 335 0.73 3.36 -4.07
C SER A 335 0.08 4.17 -5.17
N THR A 336 -1.07 4.78 -4.83
CA THR A 336 -1.64 6.02 -5.40
C THR A 336 -0.70 6.93 -6.16
N LEU A 337 0.01 7.63 -5.30
CA LEU A 337 0.88 8.72 -5.55
C LEU A 337 2.13 8.24 -6.32
N LEU A 338 2.73 7.12 -5.93
CA LEU A 338 3.93 6.58 -6.57
C LEU A 338 3.70 6.27 -8.06
N ARG A 339 2.67 5.48 -8.40
CA ARG A 339 2.44 5.11 -9.81
C ARG A 339 2.06 6.32 -10.68
N ARG A 340 1.29 7.27 -10.14
CA ARG A 340 0.91 8.53 -10.83
C ARG A 340 2.05 9.52 -10.98
N THR A 341 3.19 9.24 -10.35
CA THR A 341 4.41 10.04 -10.45
C THR A 341 5.55 9.27 -11.10
N GLY A 342 5.29 8.09 -11.70
CA GLY A 342 6.29 7.31 -12.43
C GLY A 342 7.17 6.41 -11.58
N TRP A 343 6.93 6.31 -10.27
CA TRP A 343 7.67 5.41 -9.40
C TRP A 343 7.09 4.00 -9.45
N LYS A 344 7.99 3.01 -9.54
CA LYS A 344 7.67 1.59 -9.51
C LYS A 344 7.69 1.05 -8.09
N MET A 345 6.82 0.08 -7.85
CA MET A 345 6.74 -0.72 -6.65
C MET A 345 6.93 -2.18 -7.03
N ILE A 346 7.85 -2.88 -6.37
CA ILE A 346 8.21 -4.25 -6.74
C ILE A 346 7.92 -5.22 -5.60
N LEU A 347 7.23 -6.32 -5.92
CA LEU A 347 7.14 -7.51 -5.08
C LEU A 347 8.24 -8.50 -5.51
N ALA A 348 9.23 -8.73 -4.65
CA ALA A 348 10.35 -9.63 -4.92
C ALA A 348 9.96 -11.10 -4.63
N ARG A 349 9.36 -11.80 -5.61
CA ARG A 349 8.97 -13.22 -5.46
C ARG A 349 10.12 -14.24 -5.45
N ASP A 350 11.36 -13.78 -5.43
CA ASP A 350 12.55 -14.60 -5.22
C ASP A 350 13.09 -14.49 -3.77
N THR A 351 12.44 -13.67 -2.95
CA THR A 351 12.86 -13.32 -1.59
C THR A 351 11.70 -13.59 -0.65
N PHE A 352 11.89 -14.51 0.30
CA PHE A 352 10.90 -14.89 1.29
C PHE A 352 11.38 -14.53 2.69
N LEU A 353 10.53 -13.84 3.46
CA LEU A 353 10.66 -13.70 4.91
C LEU A 353 9.44 -14.32 5.58
N HIS A 354 9.58 -14.77 6.82
CA HIS A 354 8.41 -15.26 7.55
C HIS A 354 7.70 -14.10 8.25
N HIS A 355 6.37 -14.07 8.18
CA HIS A 355 5.55 -13.07 8.85
C HIS A 355 4.47 -13.78 9.65
N PHE A 356 4.44 -13.57 10.96
CA PHE A 356 3.44 -14.24 11.78
C PHE A 356 2.02 -13.69 11.51
N GLY A 357 1.89 -12.38 11.25
CA GLY A 357 0.65 -11.74 10.84
C GLY A 357 -0.42 -11.65 11.94
N SER A 358 -1.29 -10.64 11.85
CA SER A 358 -2.48 -10.50 12.72
C SER A 358 -2.22 -10.57 14.24
N ILE A 359 -1.04 -10.19 14.71
CA ILE A 359 -0.68 -10.22 16.15
C ILE A 359 -1.03 -8.91 16.85
N THR A 360 -0.91 -7.79 16.14
CA THR A 360 -1.06 -6.43 16.71
C THR A 360 -2.50 -5.91 16.63
N PHE A 361 -3.31 -6.38 15.67
CA PHE A 361 -4.64 -5.82 15.34
C PHE A 361 -5.85 -6.58 15.89
N LYS A 362 -5.66 -7.68 16.63
CA LYS A 362 -6.77 -8.52 17.12
C LYS A 362 -7.58 -7.93 18.29
N HIS A 363 -7.35 -6.68 18.68
CA HIS A 363 -7.93 -6.14 19.91
C HIS A 363 -9.30 -5.47 19.73
N ASP A 364 -9.68 -5.06 18.51
CA ASP A 364 -10.95 -4.41 18.25
C ASP A 364 -11.81 -5.32 17.38
N GLY A 365 -12.91 -5.85 17.92
CA GLY A 365 -13.74 -6.87 17.25
C GLY A 365 -14.20 -6.49 15.82
N ILE A 366 -14.70 -7.48 15.07
CA ILE A 366 -15.04 -7.41 13.63
C ILE A 366 -15.82 -6.14 13.25
N ASN A 367 -16.78 -5.70 14.08
CA ASN A 367 -17.58 -4.50 13.82
C ASN A 367 -16.76 -3.20 13.81
N SER A 368 -15.73 -3.09 14.65
CA SER A 368 -14.84 -1.93 14.67
C SER A 368 -13.96 -1.90 13.42
N TYR A 369 -13.45 -3.06 13.03
CA TYR A 369 -12.66 -3.23 11.80
C TYR A 369 -13.46 -2.85 10.54
N ASN A 370 -14.71 -3.32 10.41
CA ASN A 370 -15.55 -3.00 9.26
C ASN A 370 -15.84 -1.49 9.14
N LYS A 371 -16.13 -0.82 10.26
CA LYS A 371 -16.32 0.65 10.27
C LYS A 371 -15.05 1.39 9.85
N SER A 372 -13.89 0.91 10.29
CA SER A 372 -12.59 1.48 9.92
C SER A 372 -12.33 1.42 8.42
N ILE A 373 -12.59 0.24 7.83
CA ILE A 373 -12.48 0.01 6.39
C ILE A 373 -13.40 0.97 5.61
N GLU A 374 -14.66 1.08 6.00
CA GLU A 374 -15.62 1.98 5.33
C GLU A 374 -15.18 3.44 5.39
N LYS A 375 -14.79 3.91 6.58
CA LYS A 375 -14.35 5.29 6.81
C LYS A 375 -13.09 5.62 6.00
N MET A 376 -12.04 4.80 6.09
CA MET A 376 -10.77 5.05 5.41
C MET A 376 -10.89 4.91 3.88
N ARG A 377 -11.76 4.01 3.40
CA ARG A 377 -12.10 3.92 1.96
C ARG A 377 -12.77 5.20 1.45
N TRP A 378 -13.68 5.79 2.24
CA TRP A 378 -14.30 7.07 1.89
C TRP A 378 -13.27 8.20 1.83
N ILE A 379 -12.31 8.23 2.75
CA ILE A 379 -11.19 9.18 2.73
C ILE A 379 -10.37 9.03 1.44
N TYR A 380 -10.01 7.79 1.08
CA TYR A 380 -9.33 7.50 -0.17
C TYR A 380 -10.14 7.98 -1.39
N PHE A 381 -11.43 7.64 -1.45
CA PHE A 381 -12.33 8.04 -2.53
C PHE A 381 -12.42 9.57 -2.65
N SER A 382 -12.61 10.26 -1.51
CA SER A 382 -12.69 11.72 -1.46
C SER A 382 -11.40 12.40 -1.92
N LYS A 383 -10.24 11.77 -1.68
CA LYS A 383 -8.93 12.27 -2.11
C LYS A 383 -8.68 12.05 -3.60
N TRP A 384 -8.98 10.87 -4.13
CA TRP A 384 -8.56 10.48 -5.48
C TRP A 384 -9.67 10.49 -6.54
N GLY A 385 -10.94 10.62 -6.14
CA GLY A 385 -12.09 10.50 -7.03
C GLY A 385 -12.29 9.09 -7.60
N ILE A 386 -11.61 8.09 -7.01
CA ILE A 386 -11.68 6.69 -7.43
C ILE A 386 -11.87 5.78 -6.22
N ASP A 387 -12.62 4.71 -6.42
CA ASP A 387 -12.81 3.68 -5.41
C ASP A 387 -11.62 2.71 -5.42
N ALA A 388 -10.95 2.52 -4.29
CA ALA A 388 -9.69 1.76 -4.23
C ALA A 388 -9.81 0.28 -4.65
N TRP A 389 -11.01 -0.30 -4.58
CA TRP A 389 -11.25 -1.68 -4.99
C TRP A 389 -11.65 -1.78 -6.46
N ARG A 390 -12.53 -0.88 -6.94
CA ARG A 390 -12.91 -0.83 -8.37
C ARG A 390 -11.74 -0.39 -9.25
N ALA A 391 -10.87 0.48 -8.73
CA ALA A 391 -9.70 0.97 -9.47
C ALA A 391 -8.66 -0.11 -9.77
N ARG A 392 -8.71 -1.28 -9.11
CA ARG A 392 -7.76 -2.39 -9.33
C ARG A 392 -7.77 -2.91 -10.76
N GLY A 393 -8.93 -2.83 -11.43
CA GLY A 393 -9.17 -3.39 -12.75
C GLY A 393 -8.77 -4.85 -12.94
N ASN A 394 -8.54 -5.56 -11.83
CA ASN A 394 -8.12 -6.94 -11.81
C ASN A 394 -9.26 -7.79 -11.25
N PHE A 395 -9.42 -8.96 -11.86
CA PHE A 395 -10.43 -9.92 -11.48
C PHE A 395 -9.66 -11.09 -10.85
N GLU A 396 -10.16 -11.66 -9.77
CA GLU A 396 -9.40 -12.48 -8.79
C GLU A 396 -8.62 -13.70 -9.34
N GLU A 397 -8.71 -14.02 -10.63
CA GLU A 397 -7.89 -15.02 -11.30
C GLU A 397 -6.91 -14.41 -12.31
N VAL A 398 -5.73 -15.01 -12.40
CA VAL A 398 -4.64 -14.63 -13.29
C VAL A 398 -5.12 -14.63 -14.75
N TYR A 399 -4.98 -13.48 -15.44
CA TYR A 399 -5.08 -13.38 -16.91
C TYR A 399 -4.18 -14.42 -17.56
N PRO A 400 -4.73 -15.55 -18.05
CA PRO A 400 -3.91 -16.65 -18.50
C PRO A 400 -3.26 -16.26 -19.82
N ILE A 401 -1.93 -16.29 -19.84
CA ILE A 401 -1.17 -16.09 -21.07
C ILE A 401 -0.40 -17.37 -21.40
N LYS A 402 -0.56 -17.87 -22.63
CA LYS A 402 0.28 -18.99 -23.11
C LYS A 402 1.42 -18.40 -23.91
N LEU A 403 2.63 -18.55 -23.40
CA LEU A 403 3.86 -17.95 -23.93
C LEU A 403 4.81 -19.07 -24.34
N GLU A 404 4.51 -19.74 -25.46
CA GLU A 404 5.42 -20.75 -26.02
C GLU A 404 6.36 -20.08 -27.03
N ASN A 405 7.66 -20.06 -26.73
CA ASN A 405 8.70 -19.51 -27.61
C ASN A 405 8.51 -18.02 -28.00
N VAL A 406 7.79 -17.25 -27.20
CA VAL A 406 7.56 -15.81 -27.42
C VAL A 406 8.69 -15.02 -26.79
N ARG A 407 9.44 -14.23 -27.58
CA ARG A 407 10.49 -13.33 -27.09
C ARG A 407 10.04 -11.87 -27.00
N LYS A 408 9.09 -11.49 -27.84
CA LYS A 408 8.52 -10.14 -27.94
C LYS A 408 7.01 -10.26 -28.01
N ILE A 409 6.30 -9.34 -27.35
CA ILE A 409 4.84 -9.33 -27.37
C ILE A 409 4.31 -7.89 -27.41
N ARG A 410 3.27 -7.66 -28.22
CA ARG A 410 2.51 -6.41 -28.28
C ARG A 410 1.15 -6.57 -27.60
N ILE A 411 0.88 -5.74 -26.59
CA ILE A 411 -0.33 -5.81 -25.78
C ILE A 411 -1.18 -4.55 -25.98
N LEU A 412 -2.48 -4.72 -26.21
CA LEU A 412 -3.47 -3.65 -26.06
C LEU A 412 -4.24 -3.89 -24.76
N TRP A 413 -4.37 -2.86 -23.94
CA TRP A 413 -5.13 -2.93 -22.70
C TRP A 413 -6.24 -1.87 -22.67
N VAL A 414 -7.48 -2.31 -22.71
CA VAL A 414 -8.65 -1.43 -22.71
C VAL A 414 -9.08 -1.13 -21.28
N GLU A 415 -9.35 0.13 -20.97
CA GLU A 415 -9.79 0.59 -19.64
C GLU A 415 -8.85 0.09 -18.53
N PRO A 416 -7.57 0.53 -18.49
CA PRO A 416 -6.55 -0.04 -17.62
C PRO A 416 -6.80 0.12 -16.13
N LYS A 417 -7.66 1.06 -15.73
CA LYS A 417 -7.82 1.47 -14.33
C LYS A 417 -6.46 1.84 -13.71
N ASP A 418 -6.07 1.27 -12.58
CA ASP A 418 -4.75 1.47 -11.97
C ASP A 418 -3.61 0.67 -12.64
N GLY A 419 -3.92 -0.12 -13.69
CA GLY A 419 -2.96 -0.96 -14.41
C GLY A 419 -2.68 -2.33 -13.79
N GLY A 420 -3.29 -2.68 -12.65
CA GLY A 420 -3.02 -3.93 -11.92
C GLY A 420 -3.20 -5.19 -12.76
N GLY A 421 -4.29 -5.29 -13.52
CA GLY A 421 -4.52 -6.43 -14.41
C GLY A 421 -3.46 -6.57 -15.52
N TYR A 422 -3.01 -5.46 -16.10
CA TYR A 422 -1.95 -5.46 -17.11
C TYR A 422 -0.62 -5.89 -16.50
N LEU A 423 -0.26 -5.33 -15.35
CA LEU A 423 1.00 -5.66 -14.66
C LEU A 423 1.08 -7.16 -14.34
N GLN A 424 -0.03 -7.81 -13.98
CA GLN A 424 -0.05 -9.27 -13.83
C GLN A 424 0.30 -10.03 -15.11
N VAL A 425 -0.15 -9.56 -16.28
CA VAL A 425 0.21 -10.16 -17.57
C VAL A 425 1.68 -9.87 -17.90
N LYS A 426 2.14 -8.63 -17.70
CA LYS A 426 3.55 -8.24 -17.87
C LYS A 426 4.47 -9.11 -17.02
N ASN A 427 4.15 -9.30 -15.75
CA ASN A 427 4.93 -10.13 -14.83
C ASN A 427 4.98 -11.60 -15.26
N GLN A 428 3.86 -12.16 -15.75
CA GLN A 428 3.86 -13.48 -16.36
C GLN A 428 4.74 -13.57 -17.61
N CYS A 429 4.74 -12.54 -18.46
CA CYS A 429 5.65 -12.44 -19.60
C CYS A 429 7.11 -12.55 -19.16
N MET A 430 7.51 -11.74 -18.19
CA MET A 430 8.88 -11.73 -17.66
C MET A 430 9.29 -13.10 -17.10
N LYS A 431 8.39 -13.72 -16.31
CA LYS A 431 8.58 -15.04 -15.71
C LYS A 431 8.78 -16.15 -16.75
N HIS A 432 8.10 -16.08 -17.89
CA HIS A 432 8.19 -17.09 -18.96
C HIS A 432 9.27 -16.80 -20.00
N GLY A 433 10.15 -15.81 -19.78
CA GLY A 433 11.29 -15.59 -20.67
C GLY A 433 11.07 -14.54 -21.76
N VAL A 434 9.93 -13.83 -21.76
CA VAL A 434 9.71 -12.70 -22.70
C VAL A 434 10.66 -11.57 -22.30
N ASN A 435 11.34 -10.97 -23.28
CA ASN A 435 12.33 -9.92 -23.03
C ASN A 435 11.83 -8.53 -23.42
N GLU A 436 10.89 -8.44 -24.37
CA GLU A 436 10.34 -7.17 -24.85
C GLU A 436 8.81 -7.24 -24.78
N VAL A 437 8.23 -6.44 -23.90
CA VAL A 437 6.78 -6.25 -23.77
C VAL A 437 6.50 -4.81 -24.14
N TYR A 438 5.79 -4.61 -25.24
CA TYR A 438 5.25 -3.30 -25.59
C TYR A 438 3.76 -3.28 -25.29
N ALA A 439 3.28 -2.25 -24.60
CA ALA A 439 1.90 -2.13 -24.20
C ALA A 439 1.30 -0.77 -24.54
N CYS A 440 0.14 -0.80 -25.19
CA CYS A 440 -0.71 0.36 -25.42
C CYS A 440 -1.92 0.29 -24.49
N ALA A 441 -2.16 1.33 -23.69
CA ALA A 441 -3.42 1.53 -22.99
C ALA A 441 -4.41 2.28 -23.89
N MET A 442 -5.68 1.89 -23.85
CA MET A 442 -6.79 2.66 -24.38
C MET A 442 -7.76 2.96 -23.24
N LEU A 443 -8.03 4.23 -22.96
CA LEU A 443 -8.90 4.64 -21.86
C LEU A 443 -9.93 5.67 -22.30
N THR A 444 -11.14 5.57 -21.75
CA THR A 444 -12.24 6.52 -21.92
C THR A 444 -12.43 7.38 -20.66
N ASP A 445 -11.87 6.96 -19.52
CA ASP A 445 -11.97 7.65 -18.24
C ASP A 445 -10.67 8.37 -17.87
N MET A 446 -10.67 9.70 -17.98
CA MET A 446 -9.50 10.55 -17.76
C MET A 446 -8.91 10.45 -16.35
N LYS A 447 -9.65 9.94 -15.36
CA LYS A 447 -9.15 9.82 -13.99
C LYS A 447 -8.00 8.82 -13.84
N TYR A 448 -7.78 7.96 -14.84
CA TYR A 448 -6.68 6.98 -14.88
C TYR A 448 -5.56 7.38 -15.85
N MET A 449 -5.59 8.60 -16.39
CA MET A 449 -4.60 9.04 -17.38
C MET A 449 -3.17 9.05 -16.81
N ASP A 450 -2.99 9.58 -15.60
CA ASP A 450 -1.66 9.64 -14.97
C ASP A 450 -1.16 8.24 -14.59
N ASP A 451 -2.05 7.34 -14.18
CA ASP A 451 -1.70 5.93 -13.95
C ASP A 451 -1.20 5.28 -15.27
N ALA A 452 -1.96 5.46 -16.37
CA ALA A 452 -1.65 4.83 -17.64
C ALA A 452 -0.33 5.34 -18.27
N ARG A 453 -0.07 6.66 -18.20
CA ARG A 453 1.12 7.29 -18.81
C ARG A 453 2.46 6.80 -18.26
N HIS A 454 2.44 6.25 -17.04
CA HIS A 454 3.64 5.75 -16.37
C HIS A 454 3.78 4.23 -16.42
N ILE A 455 2.70 3.50 -16.72
CA ILE A 455 2.68 2.03 -16.75
C ILE A 455 2.80 1.48 -18.19
N PHE A 456 2.32 2.21 -19.19
CA PHE A 456 2.22 1.78 -20.58
C PHE A 456 3.17 2.57 -21.48
N ASP A 457 3.67 1.94 -22.55
CA ASP A 457 4.54 2.58 -23.53
C ASP A 457 3.78 3.63 -24.37
N ASP A 458 2.50 3.36 -24.65
CA ASP A 458 1.61 4.27 -25.37
C ASP A 458 0.23 4.36 -24.69
N VAL A 459 -0.38 5.54 -24.74
CA VAL A 459 -1.71 5.79 -24.15
C VAL A 459 -2.61 6.51 -25.14
N VAL A 460 -3.76 5.91 -25.43
CA VAL A 460 -4.78 6.46 -26.30
C VAL A 460 -6.01 6.84 -25.48
N TYR A 461 -6.34 8.13 -25.48
CA TYR A 461 -7.62 8.61 -24.96
C TYR A 461 -8.71 8.47 -26.03
N ALA A 462 -9.77 7.74 -25.70
CA ALA A 462 -10.90 7.48 -26.58
C ALA A 462 -12.17 8.12 -26.02
N GLN A 463 -12.62 9.24 -26.59
CA GLN A 463 -13.95 9.79 -26.28
C GLN A 463 -15.07 8.82 -26.72
N ASP A 464 -14.86 8.18 -27.87
CA ASP A 464 -15.68 7.09 -28.39
C ASP A 464 -14.75 5.91 -28.71
N ILE A 465 -14.94 4.80 -28.00
CA ILE A 465 -14.07 3.64 -28.16
C ILE A 465 -14.20 2.99 -29.54
N HIS A 466 -15.41 2.92 -30.10
CA HIS A 466 -15.65 2.29 -31.39
C HIS A 466 -15.00 3.06 -32.53
N HIS A 467 -15.16 4.37 -32.53
CA HIS A 467 -14.55 5.26 -33.52
C HIS A 467 -13.03 5.29 -33.39
N THR A 468 -12.51 5.20 -32.17
CA THR A 468 -11.06 5.18 -31.92
C THR A 468 -10.45 3.87 -32.41
N LEU A 469 -11.11 2.73 -32.17
CA LEU A 469 -10.64 1.42 -32.65
C LEU A 469 -10.55 1.34 -34.19
N ASP A 470 -11.44 2.02 -34.92
CA ASP A 470 -11.40 2.06 -36.39
C ASP A 470 -10.14 2.75 -36.95
N LYS A 471 -9.47 3.58 -36.13
CA LYS A 471 -8.27 4.31 -36.53
C LYS A 471 -6.97 3.55 -36.22
N ILE A 472 -7.03 2.54 -35.37
CA ILE A 472 -5.86 1.73 -35.00
C ILE A 472 -5.51 0.80 -36.15
N LYS A 473 -4.25 0.88 -36.60
CA LYS A 473 -3.73 0.05 -37.71
C LYS A 473 -2.84 -1.07 -37.21
N GLU A 474 -2.28 -0.88 -36.03
CA GLU A 474 -1.42 -1.79 -35.30
C GLU A 474 -2.14 -3.10 -34.99
N LYS A 475 -1.38 -4.19 -35.01
CA LYS A 475 -1.85 -5.50 -34.56
C LYS A 475 -1.22 -5.87 -33.23
N TYR A 476 -1.97 -6.63 -32.43
CA TYR A 476 -1.60 -7.03 -31.09
C TYR A 476 -1.60 -8.55 -30.94
N ASP A 477 -0.69 -9.04 -30.12
CA ASP A 477 -0.59 -10.44 -29.74
C ASP A 477 -1.49 -10.77 -28.55
N TYR A 478 -1.75 -9.78 -27.70
CA TYR A 478 -2.64 -9.91 -26.56
C TYR A 478 -3.53 -8.67 -26.42
N ILE A 479 -4.83 -8.89 -26.17
CA ILE A 479 -5.77 -7.82 -25.84
C ILE A 479 -6.43 -8.15 -24.49
N GLY A 480 -6.23 -7.29 -23.50
CA GLY A 480 -6.86 -7.40 -22.17
C GLY A 480 -7.76 -6.21 -21.86
N MET A 481 -8.53 -6.30 -20.77
CA MET A 481 -9.40 -5.20 -20.33
C MET A 481 -9.39 -5.07 -18.81
N GLY A 482 -9.29 -3.86 -18.26
CA GLY A 482 -9.38 -3.63 -16.82
C GLY A 482 -10.81 -3.39 -16.30
N THR A 483 -11.83 -3.52 -17.15
CA THR A 483 -13.25 -3.34 -16.77
C THR A 483 -14.10 -4.34 -17.52
N TYR A 484 -15.30 -4.64 -17.02
CA TYR A 484 -16.18 -5.58 -17.70
C TYR A 484 -16.60 -5.05 -19.07
N LEU A 485 -16.66 -5.93 -20.07
CA LEU A 485 -16.94 -5.56 -21.46
C LEU A 485 -18.19 -4.67 -21.64
N HIS A 486 -19.26 -4.94 -20.89
CA HIS A 486 -20.52 -4.18 -20.99
C HIS A 486 -20.49 -2.82 -20.27
N GLU A 487 -19.45 -2.54 -19.48
CA GLU A 487 -19.23 -1.24 -18.84
C GLU A 487 -18.43 -0.28 -19.75
N VAL A 488 -17.68 -0.84 -20.71
CA VAL A 488 -16.84 -0.06 -21.63
C VAL A 488 -17.64 0.77 -22.62
N THR A 489 -18.71 0.20 -23.19
CA THR A 489 -19.47 0.83 -24.27
C THR A 489 -20.95 0.90 -23.94
N ASN A 490 -21.57 2.03 -24.34
CA ASN A 490 -23.01 2.17 -24.33
C ASN A 490 -23.67 1.46 -25.54
N ASP A 491 -22.92 1.21 -26.61
CA ASP A 491 -23.37 0.63 -27.88
C ASP A 491 -23.27 -0.91 -27.90
N SER A 492 -23.20 -1.47 -29.12
CA SER A 492 -23.11 -2.91 -29.35
C SER A 492 -21.81 -3.51 -28.81
N THR A 493 -21.96 -4.31 -27.76
CA THR A 493 -20.88 -5.13 -27.21
C THR A 493 -20.30 -6.12 -28.23
N ILE A 494 -21.12 -6.64 -29.14
CA ILE A 494 -20.67 -7.58 -30.19
C ILE A 494 -19.80 -6.85 -31.22
N ASP A 495 -20.18 -5.61 -31.59
CA ASP A 495 -19.39 -4.80 -32.52
C ASP A 495 -18.02 -4.46 -31.92
N LEU A 496 -17.99 -4.08 -30.63
CA LEU A 496 -16.74 -3.84 -29.91
C LEU A 496 -15.81 -5.06 -29.95
N LEU A 497 -16.35 -6.26 -29.68
CA LEU A 497 -15.59 -7.51 -29.78
C LEU A 497 -15.09 -7.79 -31.20
N MET A 498 -15.89 -7.51 -32.23
CA MET A 498 -15.47 -7.70 -33.62
C MET A 498 -14.34 -6.76 -34.00
N LYS A 499 -14.41 -5.48 -33.59
CA LYS A 499 -13.33 -4.51 -33.80
C LYS A 499 -12.05 -4.93 -33.07
N LEU A 500 -12.13 -5.29 -31.79
CA LEU A 500 -10.99 -5.80 -31.02
C LEU A 500 -10.38 -7.06 -31.63
N ARG A 501 -11.20 -8.03 -32.08
CA ARG A 501 -10.73 -9.21 -32.81
C ARG A 501 -9.98 -8.82 -34.08
N GLY A 502 -10.47 -7.82 -34.78
CA GLY A 502 -9.85 -7.28 -35.99
C GLY A 502 -8.43 -6.77 -35.74
N LEU A 503 -8.08 -6.39 -34.50
CA LEU A 503 -6.74 -5.92 -34.12
C LEU A 503 -5.79 -7.04 -33.68
N LEU A 504 -6.22 -8.29 -33.59
CA LEU A 504 -5.34 -9.40 -33.24
C LEU A 504 -4.45 -9.82 -34.42
N ASN A 505 -3.20 -10.18 -34.12
CA ASN A 505 -2.37 -11.01 -35.00
C ASN A 505 -3.00 -12.41 -35.17
N PRO A 506 -2.63 -13.19 -36.21
CA PRO A 506 -3.24 -14.50 -36.46
C PRO A 506 -3.21 -15.48 -35.27
N LEU A 507 -2.12 -15.44 -34.47
CA LEU A 507 -1.97 -16.25 -33.25
C LEU A 507 -2.28 -15.46 -31.96
N GLY A 508 -2.68 -14.20 -32.09
CA GLY A 508 -2.97 -13.33 -30.97
C GLY A 508 -4.20 -13.80 -30.21
N ARG A 509 -4.37 -13.33 -28.97
CA ARG A 509 -5.53 -13.67 -28.14
C ARG A 509 -6.09 -12.44 -27.46
N MET A 510 -7.39 -12.43 -27.24
CA MET A 510 -8.02 -11.49 -26.31
C MET A 510 -8.60 -12.23 -25.12
N VAL A 511 -8.53 -11.61 -23.94
CA VAL A 511 -9.17 -12.08 -22.71
C VAL A 511 -10.14 -11.01 -22.23
N ILE A 512 -11.42 -11.36 -22.22
CA ILE A 512 -12.49 -10.39 -22.04
C ILE A 512 -13.29 -10.71 -20.76
N PRO A 513 -13.26 -9.83 -19.75
CA PRO A 513 -14.00 -10.02 -18.51
C PRO A 513 -15.49 -9.70 -18.67
N LEU A 514 -16.32 -10.58 -18.11
CA LEU A 514 -17.78 -10.44 -18.07
C LEU A 514 -18.30 -10.65 -16.65
N LYS A 515 -19.21 -9.77 -16.23
CA LYS A 515 -19.98 -9.89 -14.99
C LYS A 515 -21.39 -10.37 -15.31
N ASN A 516 -21.86 -11.38 -14.58
CA ASN A 516 -23.28 -11.71 -14.56
C ASN A 516 -24.02 -10.77 -13.59
N SER A 517 -24.85 -9.87 -14.12
CA SER A 517 -25.64 -8.92 -13.31
C SER A 517 -26.84 -9.55 -12.61
N PHE A 518 -27.22 -10.80 -12.92
CA PHE A 518 -28.13 -11.62 -12.10
C PHE A 518 -27.38 -12.26 -10.93
N ASN A 519 -26.66 -11.44 -10.17
CA ASN A 519 -25.95 -11.89 -8.98
C ASN A 519 -26.78 -11.55 -7.75
N LEU A 520 -26.95 -12.54 -6.85
CA LEU A 520 -27.61 -12.39 -5.56
C LEU A 520 -27.02 -11.20 -4.77
N GLU A 521 -25.72 -10.93 -4.90
CA GLU A 521 -25.02 -9.78 -4.31
C GLU A 521 -25.68 -8.43 -4.65
N PHE A 522 -26.05 -8.24 -5.93
CA PHE A 522 -26.69 -7.01 -6.38
C PHE A 522 -28.06 -6.83 -5.71
N PHE A 523 -28.81 -7.93 -5.59
CA PHE A 523 -30.11 -7.95 -4.93
C PHE A 523 -29.98 -7.69 -3.42
N ILE A 524 -28.99 -8.30 -2.76
CA ILE A 524 -28.74 -8.13 -1.32
C ILE A 524 -28.27 -6.71 -1.01
N LYS A 525 -27.35 -6.12 -1.78
CA LYS A 525 -26.90 -4.74 -1.59
C LYS A 525 -28.04 -3.74 -1.80
N TYR A 526 -28.87 -3.98 -2.81
CA TYR A 526 -30.06 -3.17 -3.06
C TYR A 526 -31.06 -3.24 -1.89
N MET A 527 -31.30 -4.44 -1.34
CA MET A 527 -32.18 -4.65 -0.19
C MET A 527 -31.61 -4.09 1.12
N LYS A 528 -30.29 -4.25 1.37
CA LYS A 528 -29.59 -3.77 2.58
C LYS A 528 -29.64 -2.24 2.72
N ASN A 529 -29.62 -1.52 1.60
CA ASN A 529 -29.58 -0.06 1.62
C ASN A 529 -30.95 0.60 1.32
N ASN A 530 -32.08 -0.09 1.51
CA ASN A 530 -33.43 0.46 1.22
C ASN A 530 -33.59 1.03 -0.21
N GLY A 531 -32.87 0.49 -1.19
CA GLY A 531 -32.86 1.03 -2.56
C GLY A 531 -32.01 2.29 -2.77
N GLU A 532 -31.34 2.81 -1.74
CA GLU A 532 -30.38 3.91 -1.85
C GLU A 532 -28.96 3.36 -2.07
N TYR A 533 -28.22 3.92 -3.03
CA TYR A 533 -26.80 3.63 -3.18
C TYR A 533 -26.01 4.62 -2.32
N LEU A 534 -25.23 4.13 -1.35
CA LEU A 534 -24.27 4.93 -0.57
C LEU A 534 -23.20 5.64 -1.43
N TRP A 535 -23.14 5.34 -2.73
CA TRP A 535 -22.13 5.85 -3.66
C TRP A 535 -22.82 6.54 -4.83
N GLY A 536 -22.82 7.87 -4.79
CA GLY A 536 -23.30 8.75 -5.86
C GLY A 536 -22.42 8.65 -7.10
N GLU A 537 -22.68 7.63 -7.91
CA GLU A 537 -22.61 7.61 -9.36
C GLU A 537 -23.28 6.30 -9.79
N VAL A 538 -24.62 6.26 -9.70
CA VAL A 538 -25.41 5.38 -10.58
C VAL A 538 -25.53 6.12 -11.90
N ASP A 539 -24.43 6.32 -12.60
CA ASP A 539 -24.45 6.80 -13.98
C ASP A 539 -23.81 5.78 -14.91
N ARG A 540 -24.59 4.72 -15.10
CA ARG A 540 -24.84 4.01 -16.36
C ARG A 540 -25.82 2.91 -15.98
N THR A 541 -26.99 2.93 -16.62
CA THR A 541 -27.97 1.84 -16.70
C THR A 541 -27.38 0.49 -16.25
N ILE A 542 -27.94 -0.13 -15.21
CA ILE A 542 -27.55 -1.51 -14.83
C ILE A 542 -27.86 -2.40 -16.04
N LYS A 543 -26.83 -2.68 -16.84
CA LYS A 543 -26.96 -3.53 -18.02
C LYS A 543 -27.03 -4.97 -17.52
N VAL A 544 -28.21 -5.56 -17.65
CA VAL A 544 -28.42 -6.97 -17.30
C VAL A 544 -27.90 -7.84 -18.44
N PHE A 545 -26.84 -8.59 -18.16
CA PHE A 545 -26.16 -9.42 -19.15
C PHE A 545 -26.65 -10.87 -19.12
N ASN A 546 -27.43 -11.29 -20.13
CA ASN A 546 -27.84 -12.69 -20.26
C ASN A 546 -26.75 -13.50 -20.97
N LEU A 547 -26.00 -14.29 -20.19
CA LEU A 547 -24.87 -15.07 -20.67
C LEU A 547 -25.22 -16.02 -21.83
N LYS A 548 -26.34 -16.74 -21.75
CA LYS A 548 -26.74 -17.71 -22.79
C LYS A 548 -27.05 -17.01 -24.12
N LYS A 549 -27.80 -15.90 -24.07
CA LYS A 549 -28.09 -15.09 -25.27
C LYS A 549 -26.82 -14.49 -25.85
N PHE A 550 -25.90 -14.05 -24.99
CA PHE A 550 -24.63 -13.48 -25.42
C PHE A 550 -23.72 -14.50 -26.11
N LEU A 551 -23.51 -15.69 -25.51
CA LEU A 551 -22.72 -16.76 -26.12
C LEU A 551 -23.30 -17.17 -27.49
N ASN A 552 -24.63 -17.22 -27.61
CA ASN A 552 -25.29 -17.49 -28.89
C ASN A 552 -25.04 -16.38 -29.92
N ALA A 553 -25.07 -15.11 -29.52
CA ALA A 553 -24.80 -13.99 -30.40
C ALA A 553 -23.33 -13.98 -30.86
N ILE A 554 -22.39 -14.23 -29.95
CA ILE A 554 -20.98 -14.42 -30.25
C ILE A 554 -20.76 -15.57 -31.23
N ASN A 555 -21.39 -16.73 -31.01
CA ASN A 555 -21.27 -17.86 -31.92
C ASN A 555 -21.77 -17.50 -33.33
N LYS A 556 -22.91 -16.81 -33.43
CA LYS A 556 -23.45 -16.30 -34.70
C LYS A 556 -22.55 -15.26 -35.36
N ALA A 557 -21.81 -14.46 -34.58
CA ALA A 557 -20.83 -13.50 -35.07
C ALA A 557 -19.50 -14.14 -35.52
N GLY A 558 -19.42 -15.48 -35.56
CA GLY A 558 -18.28 -16.20 -36.14
C GLY A 558 -17.13 -16.44 -35.16
N PHE A 559 -17.40 -16.46 -33.85
CA PHE A 559 -16.43 -16.79 -32.81
C PHE A 559 -16.52 -18.26 -32.34
N GLY A 560 -17.56 -19.00 -32.73
CA GLY A 560 -18.06 -20.18 -32.00
C GLY A 560 -17.27 -21.49 -32.01
N SER A 561 -16.08 -21.56 -32.62
CA SER A 561 -15.17 -22.71 -32.49
C SER A 561 -13.95 -22.43 -31.62
N VAL A 562 -13.81 -21.21 -31.08
CA VAL A 562 -12.52 -20.74 -30.54
C VAL A 562 -12.62 -19.99 -29.21
N ILE A 563 -13.61 -20.33 -28.40
CA ILE A 563 -13.88 -19.66 -27.12
C ILE A 563 -13.60 -20.65 -25.97
N GLU A 564 -12.62 -20.35 -25.12
CA GLU A 564 -12.54 -20.96 -23.79
C GLU A 564 -13.27 -20.04 -22.81
N ALA A 565 -14.32 -20.56 -22.19
CA ALA A 565 -15.07 -19.88 -21.15
C ALA A 565 -14.76 -20.52 -19.80
N ARG A 566 -14.10 -19.78 -18.91
CA ARG A 566 -13.89 -20.21 -17.51
C ARG A 566 -14.80 -19.44 -16.59
N ARG A 567 -15.43 -20.16 -15.65
CA ARG A 567 -16.19 -19.56 -14.55
C ARG A 567 -15.26 -19.38 -13.38
N VAL A 568 -15.21 -18.16 -12.87
CA VAL A 568 -14.50 -17.80 -11.65
C VAL A 568 -15.54 -17.65 -10.54
N LEU A 569 -15.33 -18.36 -9.43
CA LEU A 569 -16.15 -18.23 -8.23
C LEU A 569 -15.47 -17.21 -7.32
N THR A 570 -16.12 -16.09 -7.07
CA THR A 570 -15.68 -15.12 -6.04
C THR A 570 -16.09 -15.64 -4.67
N ASN A 571 -15.16 -15.74 -3.72
CA ASN A 571 -15.49 -16.08 -2.33
C ASN A 571 -16.14 -14.87 -1.64
N TYR A 572 -17.20 -15.12 -0.85
CA TYR A 572 -17.95 -14.09 -0.12
C TYR A 572 -17.51 -14.01 1.35
N TRP A 573 -17.71 -12.83 1.96
CA TRP A 573 -17.55 -12.61 3.39
C TRP A 573 -18.75 -13.21 4.16
N ASP A 574 -18.50 -13.74 5.36
CA ASP A 574 -19.52 -14.46 6.14
C ASP A 574 -20.77 -13.60 6.48
N ASP A 575 -20.62 -12.28 6.58
CA ASP A 575 -21.71 -11.33 6.87
C ASP A 575 -22.77 -11.21 5.76
N ASP A 576 -22.40 -11.52 4.51
CA ASP A 576 -23.36 -11.57 3.39
C ASP A 576 -24.17 -12.87 3.40
N LEU A 577 -23.60 -13.96 3.96
CA LEU A 577 -24.24 -15.27 4.05
C LEU A 577 -25.36 -15.29 5.11
N GLU A 578 -25.18 -14.59 6.24
CA GLU A 578 -26.12 -14.60 7.36
C GLU A 578 -27.49 -13.97 7.00
N ILE A 579 -27.49 -12.91 6.19
CA ILE A 579 -28.71 -12.21 5.78
C ILE A 579 -29.56 -13.02 4.80
N ILE A 580 -28.93 -13.89 4.03
CA ILE A 580 -29.62 -14.76 3.06
C ILE A 580 -30.26 -15.95 3.76
N CYS A 581 -29.62 -16.51 4.78
CA CYS A 581 -30.23 -17.49 5.67
C CYS A 581 -31.50 -16.95 6.35
N ARG A 582 -31.56 -15.63 6.61
CA ARG A 582 -32.76 -14.96 7.15
C ARG A 582 -33.85 -14.71 6.10
N LEU A 583 -33.50 -14.59 4.81
CA LEU A 583 -34.45 -14.36 3.71
C LEU A 583 -35.07 -15.65 3.16
N LYS A 584 -34.38 -16.79 3.28
CA LYS A 584 -34.96 -18.10 2.95
C LYS A 584 -35.81 -18.59 4.12
N THR A 585 -37.13 -18.60 3.96
CA THR A 585 -38.05 -19.26 4.90
C THR A 585 -37.89 -20.79 4.80
N GLY A 586 -36.93 -21.35 5.53
CA GLY A 586 -36.72 -22.79 5.63
C GLY A 586 -35.29 -23.14 6.07
N ASN A 587 -35.13 -24.25 6.81
CA ASN A 587 -33.83 -24.79 7.24
C ASN A 587 -32.88 -24.89 6.05
N CYS A 588 -31.93 -23.97 5.96
CA CYS A 588 -30.95 -23.90 4.88
C CYS A 588 -29.57 -23.77 5.51
N SER A 589 -28.65 -24.67 5.15
CA SER A 589 -27.28 -24.65 5.69
C SER A 589 -26.41 -23.61 4.99
N ILE A 590 -25.44 -23.03 5.71
CA ILE A 590 -24.49 -22.05 5.17
C ILE A 590 -23.67 -22.66 4.01
N GLU A 591 -23.40 -23.96 4.05
CA GLU A 591 -22.67 -24.68 2.99
C GLU A 591 -23.49 -24.82 1.69
N GLU A 592 -24.79 -25.07 1.75
CA GLU A 592 -25.65 -25.13 0.56
C GLU A 592 -25.77 -23.76 -0.13
N ASN A 593 -25.79 -22.68 0.64
CA ASN A 593 -25.87 -21.31 0.10
C ASN A 593 -24.56 -20.85 -0.57
N LYS A 594 -23.39 -21.35 -0.14
CA LYS A 594 -22.10 -21.11 -0.83
C LYS A 594 -22.09 -21.66 -2.26
N LEU A 595 -22.85 -22.73 -2.54
CA LEU A 595 -22.92 -23.32 -3.88
C LEU A 595 -23.84 -22.55 -4.85
N GLU A 596 -24.90 -21.93 -4.33
CA GLU A 596 -25.87 -21.13 -5.10
C GLU A 596 -25.44 -19.67 -5.32
N MET A 597 -24.61 -19.12 -4.43
CA MET A 597 -24.01 -17.79 -4.58
C MET A 597 -22.82 -17.84 -5.52
N GLN A 598 -23.09 -17.96 -6.82
CA GLN A 598 -22.06 -17.82 -7.84
C GLN A 598 -22.21 -16.45 -8.51
N THR A 599 -21.38 -15.47 -8.14
CA THR A 599 -20.99 -14.47 -9.13
C THR A 599 -20.28 -15.24 -10.23
N ILE A 600 -20.96 -15.56 -11.34
CA ILE A 600 -20.26 -16.10 -12.50
C ILE A 600 -19.53 -14.92 -13.14
N MET A 601 -18.31 -14.67 -12.68
CA MET A 601 -17.33 -13.95 -13.47
C MET A 601 -16.84 -14.93 -14.53
N MET A 602 -16.94 -14.51 -15.79
CA MET A 602 -16.54 -15.35 -16.91
C MET A 602 -15.58 -14.57 -17.77
N TRP A 603 -14.47 -15.21 -18.11
CA TRP A 603 -13.55 -14.67 -19.10
C TRP A 603 -13.65 -15.48 -20.38
N LEU A 604 -13.69 -14.77 -21.50
CA LEU A 604 -13.64 -15.38 -22.82
C LEU A 604 -12.22 -15.23 -23.37
N MET A 605 -11.55 -16.34 -23.62
CA MET A 605 -10.34 -16.36 -24.45
C MET A 605 -10.73 -16.57 -25.90
N ILE A 606 -10.37 -15.62 -26.77
CA ILE A 606 -10.68 -15.65 -28.20
C ILE A 606 -9.37 -15.44 -28.99
N PRO A 607 -8.96 -16.36 -29.87
CA PRO A 607 -7.79 -16.15 -30.72
C PRO A 607 -8.10 -15.32 -31.98
N GLY A 608 -7.00 -14.86 -32.58
CA GLY A 608 -6.94 -14.20 -33.88
C GLY A 608 -7.46 -15.07 -35.03
N ARG A 609 -7.66 -14.44 -36.18
CA ARG A 609 -8.10 -15.10 -37.42
C ARG A 609 -6.95 -15.75 -38.17
#